data_AF-X1KYM9-F1
#
_entry.id   AF-X1KYM9-F1
#
_cell.length_a   1.000
_cell.length_b   1.000
_cell.length_c   1.000
_cell.angle_alpha   90.00
_cell.angle_beta   90.00
_cell.angle_gamma   90.00
#
_symmetry.space_group_name_H-M   'P 1'
#
loop_
_entity.id
_entity.type
_entity.pdbx_description
1 polymer ?
#
loop_
_entity_poly.entity_id
_entity_poly.type
_entity_poly.pdbx_seq_one_letter_code
_entity_poly.pdbx_strand_id
1 'polypeptide(L)' 'DADWELYINGKLTEYSWTAEELDPASIGRAKPSSPLTVTPMAKIQFKWAGQTAAAANVLKLYFEQIR' A
#
# COMPACT_ATOMS: atom_id res chain seq x y z
N ASP A 1 -13.04 -1.49 8.27
CA ASP A 1 -11.66 -1.94 8.52
C ASP A 1 -10.88 -1.87 7.23
N ALA A 2 -9.90 -0.98 7.23
CA ALA A 2 -8.80 -0.98 6.27
C ALA A 2 -7.54 -1.11 7.12
N ASP A 3 -6.72 -2.12 6.83
CA ASP A 3 -5.55 -2.43 7.65
C ASP A 3 -4.28 -1.80 7.09
N TRP A 4 -4.30 -1.37 5.83
CA TRP A 4 -3.19 -0.67 5.19
C TRP A 4 -3.64 0.59 4.48
N GLU A 5 -2.90 1.65 4.71
CA GLU A 5 -3.07 2.94 4.06
C GLU A 5 -1.78 3.35 3.33
N LEU A 6 -1.92 3.89 2.12
CA LEU A 6 -0.79 4.44 1.37
C LEU A 6 -0.64 5.94 1.60
N TYR A 7 0.60 6.35 1.84
CA TYR A 7 1.02 7.73 1.99
C TYR A 7 2.10 8.07 0.97
N ILE A 8 2.07 9.30 0.45
CA ILE A 8 3.11 9.86 -0.41
C ILE A 8 3.61 11.15 0.21
N ASN A 9 4.91 11.22 0.48
CA ASN A 9 5.54 12.35 1.17
C ASN A 9 4.82 12.71 2.49
N GLY A 10 4.39 11.70 3.24
CA GLY A 10 3.65 11.86 4.49
C GLY A 10 2.18 12.27 4.35
N LYS A 11 1.64 12.38 3.12
CA LYS A 11 0.22 12.67 2.88
C LYS A 11 -0.56 11.39 2.57
N LEU A 12 -1.67 11.17 3.26
CA LEU A 12 -2.58 10.05 3.01
C LEU A 12 -3.15 10.15 1.58
N THR A 13 -3.18 9.02 0.88
CA THR A 13 -3.81 8.89 -0.43
C THR A 13 -5.20 8.26 -0.31
N GLU A 14 -5.94 8.17 -1.41
CA GLU A 14 -7.22 7.45 -1.45
C GLU A 14 -7.07 5.91 -1.42
N TYR A 15 -5.84 5.40 -1.52
CA TYR A 15 -5.61 3.97 -1.60
C TYR A 15 -5.47 3.34 -0.21
N SER A 16 -6.29 2.32 0.01
CA SER A 16 -6.30 1.50 1.20
C SER A 16 -6.65 0.06 0.87
N TRP A 17 -6.15 -0.88 1.67
CA TRP A 17 -6.43 -2.30 1.52
C TRP A 17 -6.66 -2.94 2.89
N THR A 18 -7.47 -3.99 2.93
CA THR A 18 -7.51 -4.88 4.09
C THR A 18 -6.30 -5.82 4.08
N ALA A 19 -6.02 -6.46 5.22
CA ALA A 19 -4.96 -7.45 5.29
C ALA A 19 -5.17 -8.61 4.30
N GLU A 20 -6.42 -9.05 4.13
CA GLU A 20 -6.81 -10.17 3.26
C GLU A 20 -6.67 -9.84 1.77
N GLU A 21 -6.82 -8.58 1.39
CA GLU A 21 -6.62 -8.11 0.01
C GLU A 21 -5.16 -8.12 -0.41
N LEU A 22 -4.24 -8.01 0.57
CA LEU A 22 -2.80 -8.08 0.37
C LEU A 22 -2.22 -9.49 0.59
N ASP A 23 -3.05 -10.49 0.89
CA ASP A 23 -2.60 -11.87 1.02
C ASP A 23 -1.89 -12.30 -0.30
N PRO A 24 -0.65 -12.81 -0.24
CA PRO A 24 0.05 -13.30 -1.42
C PRO A 24 -0.72 -14.36 -2.23
N ALA A 25 -1.66 -15.09 -1.60
CA ALA A 25 -2.55 -16.03 -2.28
C ALA A 25 -3.67 -15.33 -3.07
N SER A 26 -4.00 -14.09 -2.74
CA SER A 26 -4.99 -13.25 -3.42
C SER A 26 -4.37 -12.49 -4.60
N ILE A 27 -4.31 -13.12 -5.77
CA ILE A 27 -3.73 -12.51 -6.97
C ILE A 27 -4.60 -11.33 -7.47
N GLY A 28 -3.99 -10.14 -7.59
CA GLY A 28 -4.51 -9.01 -8.37
C GLY A 28 -5.29 -7.91 -7.60
N ARG A 29 -5.66 -8.13 -6.33
CA ARG A 29 -6.35 -7.10 -5.53
C ARG A 29 -5.41 -6.11 -4.82
N ALA A 30 -4.14 -6.47 -4.70
CA ALA A 30 -3.10 -5.64 -4.08
C ALA A 30 -2.54 -4.51 -4.98
N LYS A 31 -3.17 -4.23 -6.13
CA LYS A 31 -2.73 -3.17 -7.05
C LYS A 31 -3.65 -1.95 -6.92
N PRO A 32 -3.11 -0.72 -6.93
CA PRO A 32 -3.92 0.48 -7.10
C PRO A 32 -4.82 0.38 -8.33
N SER A 33 -6.07 0.80 -8.20
CA SER A 33 -7.06 0.81 -9.30
C SER A 33 -6.66 1.76 -10.45
N SER A 34 -5.72 2.67 -10.22
CA SER A 34 -5.17 3.57 -11.22
C SER A 34 -3.68 3.81 -10.97
N PRO A 35 -2.89 4.14 -12.01
CA PRO A 35 -1.48 4.48 -11.84
C PRO A 35 -1.28 5.67 -10.91
N LEU A 36 -0.25 5.57 -10.07
CA LEU A 36 0.18 6.64 -9.18
C LEU A 36 1.26 7.49 -9.86
N THR A 37 1.00 8.78 -10.07
CA THR A 37 2.04 9.72 -10.47
C THR A 37 2.86 10.14 -9.25
N VAL A 38 4.15 9.79 -9.26
CA VAL A 38 5.09 10.20 -8.21
C VAL A 38 6.19 11.08 -8.81
N THR A 39 6.58 12.12 -8.08
CA THR A 39 7.74 12.93 -8.45
C THR A 39 9.03 12.21 -8.08
N PRO A 40 10.16 12.50 -8.75
CA PRO A 40 11.47 12.03 -8.29
C PRO A 40 11.69 12.32 -6.80
N MET A 41 12.30 11.36 -6.10
CA MET A 41 12.56 11.39 -4.65
C MET A 41 11.32 11.38 -3.74
N ALA A 42 10.12 11.13 -4.28
CA ALA A 42 8.94 10.94 -3.44
C ALA A 42 9.14 9.76 -2.47
N LYS A 43 8.71 9.94 -1.22
CA LYS A 43 8.68 8.88 -0.22
C LYS A 43 7.33 8.18 -0.29
N ILE A 44 7.34 6.91 -0.67
CA ILE A 44 6.17 6.04 -0.65
C ILE A 44 6.18 5.31 0.70
N GLN A 45 5.07 5.39 1.42
CA GLN A 45 4.97 4.89 2.79
C GLN A 45 3.66 4.10 2.93
N PHE A 46 3.71 3.01 3.66
CA PHE A 46 2.53 2.22 4.01
C PHE A 46 2.41 2.19 5.52
N LYS A 47 1.19 2.42 6.01
CA LYS A 47 0.90 2.41 7.43
C LYS A 47 -0.11 1.31 7.70
N TRP A 48 0.23 0.44 8.66
CA TRP A 48 -0.76 -0.47 9.23
C TRP A 48 -1.70 0.32 10.14
N ALA A 49 -3.00 0.26 9.86
CA ALA A 49 -4.05 0.83 10.69
C ALA A 49 -4.82 -0.30 11.39
N GLY A 50 -5.31 -0.08 12.62
CA GLY A 50 -6.38 -0.91 13.16
C GLY A 50 -6.04 -2.14 14.03
N GLN A 51 -4.78 -2.46 14.36
CA GLN A 51 -4.50 -3.53 15.36
C GLN A 51 -3.58 -3.12 16.51
N THR A 52 -3.99 -3.53 17.72
CA THR A 52 -3.27 -3.35 18.99
C THR A 52 -2.05 -4.27 19.14
N ALA A 53 -1.97 -5.35 18.34
CA ALA A 53 -0.87 -6.29 18.33
C ALA A 53 -0.42 -6.52 16.88
N ALA A 54 0.52 -5.70 16.41
CA ALA A 54 1.08 -5.86 15.07
C ALA A 54 1.95 -7.13 15.03
N ALA A 55 1.49 -8.17 14.32
CA ALA A 55 2.43 -9.15 13.79
C ALA A 55 3.45 -8.40 12.90
N ALA A 56 4.71 -8.83 12.88
CA ALA A 56 5.71 -8.22 12.02
C ALA A 56 5.35 -8.50 10.55
N ASN A 57 4.61 -7.59 9.93
CA ASN A 57 4.18 -7.71 8.55
C ASN A 57 5.28 -7.18 7.62
N VAL A 58 5.72 -8.02 6.68
CA VAL A 58 6.70 -7.64 5.65
C VAL A 58 5.96 -7.34 4.35
N LEU A 59 5.91 -6.07 3.96
CA LEU A 59 5.34 -5.64 2.70
C LEU A 59 6.41 -5.63 1.61
N LYS A 60 6.19 -6.35 0.51
CA LYS A 60 7.03 -6.27 -0.70
C LYS A 60 6.34 -5.40 -1.74
N LEU A 61 7.04 -4.37 -2.19
CA LEU A 61 6.54 -3.45 -3.21
C LEU A 61 7.14 -3.82 -4.56
N TYR A 62 6.25 -4.10 -5.51
CA TYR A 62 6.58 -4.24 -6.92
C TYR A 62 6.06 -3.01 -7.65
N PHE A 63 6.91 -2.37 -8.43
CA PHE A 63 6.54 -1.21 -9.23
C PHE A 63 6.99 -1.41 -10.67
N GLU A 64 6.22 -0.82 -11.59
CA GLU A 64 6.53 -0.76 -13.01
C GLU A 64 6.48 0.70 -13.43
N GLN A 65 7.50 1.15 -14.18
CA GLN A 65 7.51 2.49 -14.74
C GLN A 65 6.64 2.51 -16.00
N ILE A 66 5.52 3.22 -15.94
CA ILE A 66 4.67 3.46 -17.11
C ILE A 66 5.27 4.65 -17.89
N ARG A 67 5.53 4.46 -19.19
CA ARG A 67 6.03 5.49 -20.11
C ARG A 67 4.89 6.06 -20.94
#